data_AF-A0A7Y2B6Q1-F1
#
_entry.id   AF-A0A7Y2B6Q1-F1
#
_cell.length_a   1.000
_cell.length_b   1.000
_cell.length_c   1.000
_cell.angle_alpha   90.00
_cell.angle_beta   90.00
_cell.angle_gamma   90.00
#
_symmetry.space_group_name_H-M   'P 1'
#
loop_
_entity.id
_entity.type
_entity.pdbx_description
1 polymer ?
#
loop_
_entity_poly.entity_id
_entity_poly.type
_entity_poly.pdbx_seq_one_letter_code
_entity_poly.pdbx_strand_id
1 'polypeptide(L)'
;ATTAASADKMELLFRAFWGQPLLVRHRMTDLANGFENLSQWATFINSLGEVRWMPIEDLSQANYQRGIRRDTLLIRMFGRKARVHVPTTTSHLDLQLPIAQGGWQSAFVQAGDETFDLVSGDRRGLSARVEIAKGSELTLAPCDDEALDPAAVMTPKQDPLGVVHALWRSLCERVRLFLPFP
;
A
#
# COMPACT_ATOMS: atom_id res chain seq x y z
N ALA A 1 4.48 -1.61 -16.92
CA ALA A 1 3.20 -2.24 -16.54
C ALA A 1 2.83 -3.30 -17.57
N THR A 2 2.74 -4.57 -17.18
CA THR A 2 2.38 -5.66 -18.09
C THR A 2 0.87 -5.93 -17.96
N THR A 3 0.20 -6.02 -19.10
CA THR A 3 -1.25 -6.24 -19.33
C THR A 3 -1.71 -7.62 -18.85
N ALA A 4 -2.70 -7.71 -17.95
CA ALA A 4 -3.22 -9.01 -17.51
C ALA A 4 -3.91 -9.84 -18.62
N ALA A 5 -4.48 -9.23 -19.68
CA ALA A 5 -5.02 -10.00 -20.80
C ALA A 5 -3.97 -10.78 -21.61
N SER A 6 -2.67 -10.51 -21.39
CA SER A 6 -1.55 -11.24 -22.01
C SER A 6 -0.59 -11.84 -21.00
N ALA A 7 -0.87 -11.75 -19.69
CA ALA A 7 0.01 -12.25 -18.65
C ALA A 7 -0.33 -13.70 -18.34
N ASP A 8 0.68 -14.57 -18.33
CA ASP A 8 0.55 -15.93 -17.83
C ASP A 8 0.06 -15.92 -16.36
N LYS A 9 -0.82 -16.86 -15.99
CA LYS A 9 -1.29 -17.01 -14.60
C LYS A 9 -0.13 -17.16 -13.62
N MET A 10 0.97 -17.77 -14.06
CA MET A 10 2.20 -17.89 -13.27
C MET A 10 2.85 -16.53 -12.99
N GLU A 11 2.94 -15.67 -14.00
CA GLU A 11 3.48 -14.30 -13.83
C GLU A 11 2.61 -13.48 -12.87
N LEU A 12 1.29 -13.63 -12.96
CA LEU A 12 0.36 -12.98 -12.03
C LEU A 12 0.53 -13.49 -10.59
N LEU A 13 0.69 -14.80 -10.42
CA LEU A 13 0.99 -15.41 -9.13
C LEU A 13 2.29 -14.88 -8.54
N PHE A 14 3.36 -14.83 -9.33
CA PHE A 14 4.63 -14.25 -8.88
C PHE A 14 4.45 -12.79 -8.47
N ARG A 15 3.82 -11.96 -9.29
CA ARG A 15 3.60 -10.54 -8.93
C ARG A 15 2.77 -10.37 -7.67
N ALA A 16 1.70 -11.13 -7.53
CA ALA A 16 0.86 -11.13 -6.32
C ALA A 16 1.67 -11.54 -5.09
N PHE A 17 2.49 -12.58 -5.22
CA PHE A 17 3.38 -13.04 -4.17
C PHE A 17 4.40 -11.98 -3.74
N TRP A 18 4.92 -11.19 -4.70
CA TRP A 18 5.80 -10.06 -4.42
C TRP A 18 5.06 -8.79 -3.95
N GLY A 19 3.73 -8.85 -3.76
CA GLY A 19 2.91 -7.71 -3.35
C GLY A 19 2.88 -6.58 -4.39
N GLN A 20 3.12 -6.89 -5.67
CA GLN A 20 3.10 -5.90 -6.74
C GLN A 20 1.66 -5.61 -7.17
N PRO A 21 1.32 -4.34 -7.48
CA PRO A 21 0.04 -4.01 -8.07
C PRO A 21 -0.15 -4.71 -9.43
N LEU A 22 -1.33 -5.30 -9.62
CA LEU A 22 -1.71 -5.97 -10.86
C LEU A 22 -2.60 -5.04 -11.70
N LEU A 23 -2.18 -4.75 -12.93
CA LEU A 23 -2.97 -3.93 -13.86
C LEU A 23 -3.68 -4.83 -14.87
N VAL A 24 -4.98 -5.01 -14.63
CA VAL A 24 -5.86 -5.75 -15.55
C VAL A 24 -6.25 -4.83 -16.70
N ARG A 25 -5.88 -5.22 -17.92
CA ARG A 25 -6.16 -4.47 -19.15
C ARG A 25 -6.71 -5.45 -20.16
N HIS A 26 -7.84 -5.11 -20.77
CA HIS A 26 -8.47 -5.86 -21.86
C HIS A 26 -8.63 -4.95 -23.07
N ARG A 27 -8.58 -5.50 -24.29
CA ARG A 27 -9.01 -4.78 -25.48
C ARG A 27 -10.53 -4.85 -25.56
N MET A 28 -11.17 -3.82 -26.08
CA MET A 28 -12.63 -3.81 -26.23
C MET A 28 -13.13 -4.97 -27.10
N THR A 29 -12.32 -5.42 -28.07
CA THR A 29 -12.58 -6.61 -28.89
C THR A 29 -12.59 -7.91 -28.09
N ASP A 30 -11.84 -7.99 -26.99
CA ASP A 30 -11.78 -9.18 -26.13
C ASP A 30 -13.11 -9.36 -25.34
N LEU A 31 -13.97 -8.33 -25.31
CA LEU A 31 -15.27 -8.31 -24.66
C LEU A 31 -16.44 -8.44 -25.65
N ALA A 32 -16.17 -8.45 -26.96
CA ALA A 32 -17.21 -8.45 -27.99
C ALA A 32 -18.11 -9.71 -27.94
N ASN A 33 -17.60 -10.82 -27.40
CA ASN A 33 -18.31 -12.08 -27.24
C ASN A 33 -18.80 -12.31 -25.80
N GLY A 34 -18.93 -11.25 -24.99
CA GLY A 34 -19.38 -11.30 -23.60
C GLY A 34 -18.26 -11.18 -22.57
N PHE A 35 -18.62 -11.35 -21.30
CA PHE A 35 -17.74 -11.08 -20.15
C PHE A 35 -17.14 -12.35 -19.51
N GLU A 36 -17.34 -13.52 -20.10
CA GLU A 36 -16.93 -14.81 -19.52
C GLU A 36 -15.43 -14.87 -19.20
N ASN A 37 -14.60 -14.41 -20.14
CA ASN A 37 -13.15 -14.37 -19.95
C ASN A 37 -12.74 -13.42 -18.82
N LEU A 38 -13.41 -12.27 -18.70
CA LEU A 38 -13.16 -11.31 -17.62
C LEU A 38 -13.58 -11.91 -16.27
N SER A 39 -14.72 -12.61 -16.22
CA SER A 39 -15.21 -13.29 -15.02
C SER A 39 -14.25 -14.38 -14.54
N GLN A 40 -13.70 -15.18 -15.46
CA GLN A 40 -12.69 -16.20 -15.13
C GLN A 40 -11.41 -15.57 -14.55
N TRP A 41 -10.95 -14.46 -15.12
CA TRP A 41 -9.79 -13.73 -14.60
C TRP A 41 -10.05 -13.11 -13.24
N ALA A 42 -11.21 -12.47 -13.06
CA ALA A 42 -11.61 -11.89 -11.77
C ALA A 42 -11.70 -12.97 -10.69
N THR A 43 -12.30 -14.12 -11.00
CA THR A 43 -12.38 -15.27 -10.11
C THR A 43 -10.99 -15.78 -9.72
N PHE A 44 -10.09 -15.93 -10.69
CA PHE A 44 -8.72 -16.34 -10.42
C PHE A 44 -7.97 -15.34 -9.53
N ILE A 45 -8.04 -14.05 -9.84
CA ILE A 45 -7.37 -12.99 -9.05
C ILE A 45 -7.92 -12.97 -7.62
N ASN A 46 -9.25 -13.03 -7.46
CA ASN A 46 -9.89 -13.05 -6.14
C ASN A 46 -9.52 -14.30 -5.32
N SER A 47 -9.06 -15.39 -5.95
CA SER A 47 -8.59 -16.58 -5.23
C SER A 47 -7.17 -16.43 -4.66
N LEU A 48 -6.43 -15.38 -5.04
CA LEU A 48 -5.03 -15.18 -4.62
C LEU A 48 -4.87 -14.64 -3.19
N GLY A 49 -5.97 -14.17 -2.56
CA GLY A 49 -5.96 -13.63 -1.20
C GLY A 49 -6.89 -12.42 -1.04
N GLU A 50 -6.54 -11.52 -0.13
CA GLU A 50 -7.25 -10.24 0.04
C GLU A 50 -6.96 -9.33 -1.18
N VAL A 51 -7.94 -9.17 -2.05
CA VAL A 51 -7.84 -8.35 -3.27
C VAL A 51 -8.63 -7.06 -3.09
N ARG A 52 -7.98 -5.93 -3.37
CA ARG A 52 -8.65 -4.63 -3.48
C ARG A 52 -8.69 -4.20 -4.95
N TRP A 53 -9.87 -4.24 -5.55
CA TRP A 53 -10.12 -3.63 -6.86
C TRP A 53 -10.22 -2.11 -6.69
N MET A 54 -9.53 -1.36 -7.54
CA MET A 54 -9.58 0.11 -7.51
C MET A 54 -9.33 0.69 -8.90
N PRO A 55 -9.81 1.92 -9.16
CA PRO A 55 -9.43 2.69 -10.34
C PRO A 55 -7.91 2.89 -10.43
N ILE A 56 -7.38 3.07 -11.64
CA ILE A 56 -5.92 3.20 -11.85
C ILE A 56 -5.36 4.50 -11.26
N GLU A 57 -6.19 5.55 -11.23
CA GLU A 57 -5.90 6.83 -10.62
C GLU A 57 -5.65 6.70 -9.11
N ASP A 58 -6.36 5.78 -8.45
CA ASP A 58 -6.23 5.51 -7.02
C ASP A 58 -4.98 4.69 -6.69
N LEU A 59 -4.35 4.03 -7.68
CA LEU A 59 -3.15 3.23 -7.49
C LEU A 59 -2.00 4.05 -6.89
N SER A 60 -1.89 5.31 -7.32
CA SER A 60 -0.89 6.25 -6.80
C SER A 60 -1.09 6.55 -5.31
N GLN A 61 -2.35 6.55 -4.86
CA GLN A 61 -2.77 6.82 -3.48
C GLN A 61 -2.78 5.55 -2.61
N ALA A 62 -2.64 4.38 -3.21
CA ALA A 62 -2.53 3.11 -2.49
C ALA A 62 -1.07 2.68 -2.23
N ASN A 63 -0.08 3.48 -2.66
CA ASN A 63 1.33 3.14 -2.55
C ASN A 63 1.91 3.44 -1.15
N TYR A 64 1.49 2.65 -0.17
CA TYR A 64 1.98 2.70 1.20
C TYR A 64 2.02 1.30 1.82
N GLN A 65 2.86 1.12 2.82
CA GLN A 65 2.84 -0.05 3.70
C GLN A 65 2.07 0.29 4.97
N ARG A 66 1.23 -0.63 5.45
CA ARG A 66 0.52 -0.49 6.72
C ARG A 66 0.87 -1.61 7.71
N GLY A 67 0.77 -1.29 8.99
CA GLY A 67 0.80 -2.26 10.08
C GLY A 67 0.01 -1.73 11.26
N ILE A 68 -0.44 -2.62 12.14
CA ILE A 68 -1.13 -2.24 13.37
C ILE A 68 -0.28 -2.70 14.55
N ARG A 69 -0.01 -1.80 15.49
CA ARG A 69 0.60 -2.12 16.78
C ARG A 69 -0.26 -1.56 17.90
N ARG A 70 -0.95 -2.45 18.62
CA ARG A 70 -1.89 -2.09 19.70
C ARG A 70 -2.98 -1.14 19.15
N ASP A 71 -2.96 0.12 19.56
CA ASP A 71 -3.91 1.17 19.20
C ASP A 71 -3.39 2.11 18.09
N THR A 72 -2.21 1.81 17.54
CA THR A 72 -1.51 2.68 16.60
C THR A 72 -1.46 2.04 15.21
N LEU A 73 -1.97 2.76 14.23
CA LEU A 73 -1.82 2.46 12.80
C LEU A 73 -0.47 2.99 12.33
N LEU A 74 0.43 2.11 11.91
CA LEU A 74 1.70 2.46 11.30
C LEU A 74 1.50 2.58 9.80
N ILE A 75 1.83 3.72 9.20
CA ILE A 75 1.81 3.94 7.77
C ILE A 75 3.19 4.37 7.30
N ARG A 76 3.75 3.67 6.31
CA ARG A 76 4.95 4.10 5.60
C ARG A 76 4.58 4.41 4.16
N MET A 77 4.64 5.68 3.81
CA MET A 77 4.33 6.14 2.45
C MET A 77 5.51 5.85 1.52
N PHE A 78 5.20 5.45 0.29
CA PHE A 78 6.17 5.33 -0.80
C PHE A 78 5.87 6.29 -1.97
N GLY A 79 4.78 7.05 -1.87
CA GLY A 79 4.38 8.08 -2.83
C GLY A 79 4.09 9.42 -2.14
N ARG A 80 3.65 10.40 -2.94
CA ARG A 80 3.28 11.75 -2.46
C ARG A 80 1.98 11.76 -1.66
N LYS A 81 0.98 11.04 -2.14
CA LYS A 81 -0.37 11.02 -1.56
C LYS A 81 -0.70 9.60 -1.13
N ALA A 82 -1.40 9.43 -0.02
CA ALA A 82 -1.91 8.14 0.40
C ALA A 82 -3.34 8.28 0.91
N ARG A 83 -4.25 7.41 0.48
CA ARG A 83 -5.61 7.32 1.01
C ARG A 83 -5.70 6.09 1.91
N VAL A 84 -5.86 6.33 3.21
CA VAL A 84 -5.76 5.32 4.25
C VAL A 84 -7.09 5.21 4.98
N HIS A 85 -7.63 3.99 5.05
CA HIS A 85 -8.75 3.70 5.92
C HIS A 85 -8.25 3.39 7.34
N VAL A 86 -8.81 4.08 8.34
CA VAL A 86 -8.47 3.95 9.75
C VAL A 86 -9.35 2.88 10.40
N PRO A 87 -8.79 1.76 10.89
CA PRO A 87 -9.57 0.78 11.63
C PRO A 87 -10.26 1.39 12.87
N THR A 88 -11.43 0.86 13.24
CA THR A 88 -12.15 1.30 14.46
C THR A 88 -11.39 1.00 15.76
N THR A 89 -10.37 0.14 15.70
CA THR A 89 -9.54 -0.27 16.83
C THR A 89 -8.32 0.62 17.06
N THR A 90 -8.02 1.56 16.17
CA THR A 90 -6.84 2.43 16.26
C THR A 90 -7.22 3.89 16.52
N SER A 91 -6.57 4.53 17.48
CA SER A 91 -6.73 5.95 17.82
C SER A 91 -5.52 6.80 17.46
N HIS A 92 -4.40 6.18 17.10
CA HIS A 92 -3.18 6.88 16.74
C HIS A 92 -2.71 6.49 15.34
N LEU A 93 -2.19 7.45 14.59
CA LEU A 93 -1.44 7.26 13.36
C LEU A 93 0.03 7.53 13.65
N ASP A 94 0.92 6.62 13.27
CA ASP A 94 2.35 6.86 13.16
C ASP A 94 2.71 6.81 11.68
N LEU A 95 2.99 7.98 11.13
CA LEU A 95 3.25 8.17 9.72
C LEU A 95 4.74 8.29 9.47
N GLN A 96 5.25 7.53 8.50
CA GLN A 96 6.62 7.61 8.03
C GLN A 96 6.62 8.00 6.54
N LEU A 97 7.30 9.10 6.22
CA LEU A 97 7.45 9.57 4.85
C LEU A 97 8.68 8.98 4.15
N PRO A 98 8.68 8.88 2.80
CA PRO A 98 9.86 8.45 2.05
C PRO A 98 11.03 9.41 2.24
N ILE A 99 12.25 8.92 2.10
CA ILE A 99 13.47 9.76 2.18
C ILE A 99 13.66 10.44 0.82
N ALA A 100 13.50 11.76 0.76
CA ALA A 100 13.79 12.55 -0.43
C ALA A 100 15.27 12.99 -0.44
N GLN A 101 15.96 12.85 -1.58
CA GLN A 101 17.27 13.47 -1.77
C GLN A 101 17.12 14.98 -1.74
N GLY A 102 17.79 15.65 -0.80
CA GLY A 102 17.60 17.08 -0.53
C GLY A 102 16.71 17.39 0.68
N GLY A 103 16.14 16.36 1.33
CA GLY A 103 15.21 16.53 2.45
C GLY A 103 13.82 16.94 1.99
N TRP A 104 12.88 17.01 2.93
CA TRP A 104 11.54 17.54 2.67
C TRP A 104 11.55 19.04 2.86
N GLN A 105 10.99 19.78 1.90
CA GLN A 105 10.88 21.24 2.00
C GLN A 105 9.77 21.68 2.95
N SER A 106 8.73 20.86 3.12
CA SER A 106 7.69 21.04 4.12
C SER A 106 7.66 19.88 5.10
N ALA A 107 7.62 20.22 6.38
CA ALA A 107 7.51 19.29 7.49
C ALA A 107 6.06 19.20 7.97
N PHE A 108 5.08 19.19 7.07
CA PHE A 108 3.67 19.06 7.46
C PHE A 108 2.95 18.02 6.60
N VAL A 109 2.06 17.25 7.22
CA VAL A 109 1.13 16.35 6.52
C VAL A 109 -0.29 16.78 6.83
N GLN A 110 -1.08 16.89 5.78
CA GLN A 110 -2.53 17.01 5.90
C GLN A 110 -3.12 15.61 6.07
N ALA A 111 -3.92 15.38 7.12
CA ALA A 111 -4.73 14.17 7.28
C ALA A 111 -6.21 14.56 7.40
N GLY A 112 -6.93 14.53 6.27
CA GLY A 112 -8.28 15.09 6.20
C GLY A 112 -8.24 16.62 6.19
N ASP A 113 -8.96 17.27 7.10
CA ASP A 113 -8.98 18.74 7.23
C ASP A 113 -7.94 19.27 8.24
N GLU A 114 -7.20 18.37 8.89
CA GLU A 114 -6.20 18.73 9.91
C GLU A 114 -4.78 18.65 9.34
N THR A 115 -3.93 19.56 9.79
CA THR A 115 -2.52 19.64 9.39
C THR A 115 -1.65 19.33 10.60
N PHE A 116 -0.64 18.47 10.39
CA PHE A 116 0.24 17.99 11.45
C PHE A 116 1.69 18.24 11.13
N ASP A 117 2.43 18.70 12.14
CA ASP A 117 3.86 18.90 12.06
C ASP A 117 4.57 17.53 12.09
N LEU A 118 5.41 17.32 11.09
CA LEU A 118 6.37 16.23 11.01
C LEU A 118 7.58 16.60 11.85
N VAL A 119 7.92 15.71 12.76
CA VAL A 119 9.18 15.80 13.48
C VAL A 119 10.20 14.98 12.70
N SER A 120 11.44 15.45 12.62
CA SER A 120 12.54 14.63 12.11
C SER A 120 12.59 13.33 12.91
N GLY A 121 12.16 12.24 12.28
CA GLY A 121 12.34 10.91 12.81
C GLY A 121 13.82 10.52 12.73
N ASP A 122 14.15 9.38 13.33
CA ASP A 122 15.47 8.76 13.24
C ASP A 122 15.85 8.43 11.76
N ARG A 123 16.92 7.65 11.51
CA ARG A 123 17.47 7.19 10.19
C ARG A 123 16.48 6.66 9.13
N ARG A 124 15.18 6.69 9.40
CA ARG A 124 14.04 6.20 8.64
C ARG A 124 13.25 7.29 7.90
N GLY A 125 13.45 8.58 8.19
CA GLY A 125 12.77 9.69 7.51
C GLY A 125 11.98 10.58 8.47
N LEU A 126 11.04 11.39 7.95
CA LEU A 126 10.14 12.21 8.77
C LEU A 126 9.02 11.36 9.36
N SER A 127 8.65 11.66 10.61
CA SER A 127 7.55 10.98 11.29
C SER A 127 6.60 11.94 12.02
N ALA A 128 5.30 11.62 11.98
CA ALA A 128 4.29 12.31 12.78
C ALA A 128 3.45 11.27 13.53
N ARG A 129 3.20 11.54 14.82
CA ARG A 129 2.21 10.81 15.61
C ARG A 129 0.99 11.69 15.80
N VAL A 130 -0.16 11.19 15.36
CA VAL A 130 -1.39 11.97 15.25
C VAL A 130 -2.55 11.21 15.88
N GLU A 131 -3.43 11.90 16.61
CA GLU A 131 -4.72 11.34 17.01
C GLU A 131 -5.70 11.37 15.85
N ILE A 132 -6.41 10.27 15.63
CA ILE A 132 -7.26 10.10 14.44
C ILE A 132 -8.63 9.58 14.84
N ALA A 133 -9.65 10.04 14.11
CA ALA A 133 -11.00 9.52 14.25
C ALA A 133 -11.06 8.05 13.82
N LYS A 134 -11.59 7.19 14.70
CA LYS A 134 -11.78 5.77 14.45
C LYS A 134 -12.73 5.53 13.28
N GLY A 135 -12.40 4.63 12.36
CA GLY A 135 -13.26 4.29 11.23
C GLY A 135 -13.27 5.31 10.09
N SER A 136 -12.47 6.37 10.16
CA SER A 136 -12.45 7.41 9.12
C SER A 136 -11.61 7.00 7.91
N GLU A 137 -11.80 7.74 6.81
CA GLU A 137 -10.87 7.72 5.68
C GLU A 137 -10.01 8.99 5.75
N LEU A 138 -8.69 8.82 5.66
CA LEU A 138 -7.72 9.90 5.72
C LEU A 138 -7.01 10.00 4.38
N THR A 139 -6.97 11.21 3.83
CA THR A 139 -6.04 11.54 2.74
C THR A 139 -4.80 12.17 3.36
N LEU A 140 -3.66 11.55 3.13
CA LEU A 140 -2.34 11.96 3.57
C LEU A 140 -1.60 12.60 2.40
N ALA A 141 -1.17 13.85 2.54
CA ALA A 141 -0.37 14.54 1.56
C ALA A 141 0.59 15.53 2.23
N PRO A 142 1.81 15.75 1.69
CA PRO A 142 2.59 16.92 2.05
C PRO A 142 1.83 18.19 1.66
N CYS A 143 1.96 19.24 2.48
CA CYS A 143 1.21 20.48 2.29
C CYS A 143 1.57 21.21 0.99
N ASP A 144 2.83 21.08 0.54
CA ASP A 144 3.28 21.63 -0.74
C ASP A 144 3.28 20.55 -1.83
N ASP A 145 2.50 20.75 -2.89
CA ASP A 145 2.35 19.79 -3.99
C ASP A 145 3.66 19.59 -4.81
N GLU A 146 4.60 20.54 -4.70
CA GLU A 146 5.95 20.49 -5.27
C GLU A 146 7.02 19.89 -4.34
N ALA A 147 6.69 19.58 -3.07
CA ALA A 147 7.68 19.19 -2.05
C ALA A 147 8.47 17.90 -2.31
N LEU A 148 8.08 17.09 -3.30
CA LEU A 148 8.68 15.78 -3.53
C LEU A 148 9.03 15.55 -5.00
N ASP A 149 10.25 15.86 -5.43
CA ASP A 149 10.73 15.45 -6.76
C ASP A 149 10.76 13.90 -6.85
N PRO A 150 10.00 13.25 -7.76
CA PRO A 150 9.97 11.79 -7.88
C PRO A 150 11.33 11.22 -8.29
N ALA A 151 12.13 11.98 -9.05
CA ALA A 151 13.48 11.58 -9.44
C ALA A 151 14.46 11.64 -8.25
N ALA A 152 14.18 12.49 -7.27
CA ALA A 152 14.95 12.61 -6.03
C ALA A 152 14.51 11.61 -4.95
N VAL A 153 13.42 10.87 -5.13
CA VAL A 153 13.03 9.82 -4.18
C VAL A 153 14.03 8.68 -4.26
N MET A 154 14.70 8.40 -3.15
CA MET A 154 15.57 7.22 -3.10
C MET A 154 14.73 5.97 -3.32
N THR A 155 15.10 5.17 -4.32
CA THR A 155 14.53 3.83 -4.47
C THR A 155 14.74 3.07 -3.16
N PRO A 156 13.67 2.61 -2.49
CA PRO A 156 13.85 1.82 -1.29
C PRO A 156 14.74 0.63 -1.64
N LYS A 157 15.79 0.40 -0.85
CA LYS A 157 16.62 -0.79 -1.00
C LYS A 157 15.66 -1.97 -0.93
N GLN A 158 15.56 -2.73 -2.03
CA GLN A 158 14.83 -3.97 -2.02
C GLN A 158 15.50 -4.86 -0.98
N ASP A 159 14.81 -5.08 0.14
CA ASP A 159 15.28 -5.99 1.16
C ASP A 159 14.84 -7.39 0.73
N PRO A 160 15.75 -8.26 0.27
CA PRO A 160 15.40 -9.63 -0.07
C PRO A 160 14.85 -10.39 1.15
N LEU A 161 15.22 -9.98 2.36
CA LEU A 161 14.66 -10.52 3.60
C LEU A 161 13.24 -10.03 3.88
N GLY A 162 12.78 -8.96 3.25
CA GLY A 162 11.39 -8.48 3.36
C GLY A 162 10.39 -9.50 2.81
N VAL A 163 10.74 -10.17 1.71
CA VAL A 163 9.93 -11.26 1.14
C VAL A 163 10.04 -12.53 1.97
N VAL A 164 11.22 -12.84 2.50
CA VAL A 164 11.40 -13.95 3.46
C VAL A 164 10.60 -13.70 4.74
N HIS A 165 10.52 -12.47 5.24
CA HIS A 165 9.71 -12.12 6.41
C HIS A 165 8.22 -12.08 6.12
N ALA A 166 7.79 -11.66 4.92
CA ALA A 166 6.40 -11.74 4.49
C ALA A 166 5.95 -13.19 4.35
N LEU A 167 6.79 -14.03 3.74
CA LEU A 167 6.65 -15.49 3.68
C LEU A 167 6.56 -16.10 5.07
N TRP A 168 7.49 -15.77 5.95
CA TRP A 168 7.53 -16.27 7.32
C TRP A 168 6.29 -15.84 8.10
N ARG A 169 5.83 -14.58 7.99
CA ARG A 169 4.57 -14.13 8.60
C ARG A 169 3.36 -14.88 8.04
N SER A 170 3.24 -15.01 6.71
CA SER A 170 2.12 -15.73 6.11
C SER A 170 2.11 -17.22 6.50
N LEU A 171 3.29 -17.83 6.63
CA LEU A 171 3.47 -19.18 7.16
C LEU A 171 3.08 -19.25 8.65
N CYS A 172 3.56 -18.34 9.49
CA CYS A 172 3.21 -18.33 10.91
C CYS A 172 1.72 -18.04 11.17
N GLU A 173 1.08 -17.19 10.36
CA GLU A 173 -0.36 -16.93 10.43
C GLU A 173 -1.19 -18.14 9.98
N ARG A 174 -0.75 -18.87 8.93
CA ARG A 174 -1.39 -20.12 8.52
C ARG A 174 -1.16 -21.27 9.50
N VAL A 175 0.02 -21.36 10.12
CA VAL A 175 0.33 -22.39 11.13
C VAL A 175 -0.44 -22.13 12.43
N ARG A 176 -0.74 -20.88 12.77
CA ARG A 176 -1.64 -20.54 13.90
C ARG A 176 -3.08 -20.99 13.71
N LEU A 177 -3.53 -21.22 12.46
CA LEU A 177 -4.85 -21.81 12.18
C LEU A 177 -4.85 -23.36 12.31
N PHE A 178 -3.68 -23.99 12.45
CA PHE A 178 -3.53 -25.46 12.45
C PHE A 178 -3.04 -26.07 13.76
N LEU A 179 -2.71 -25.27 14.77
CA LEU A 179 -2.36 -25.77 16.09
C LEU A 179 -3.35 -25.22 17.13
N PRO A 180 -4.29 -26.05 17.62
CA PRO A 180 -4.97 -25.73 18.87
C PRO A 180 -3.91 -25.88 19.96
N PHE A 181 -3.45 -24.78 20.53
CA PHE A 181 -2.72 -24.88 21.78
C PHE A 181 -3.75 -25.04 22.93
N PRO A 182 -3.50 -25.96 23.88
CA PRO A 182 -4.34 -26.20 25.06
C PRO A 182 -4.35 -25.03 26.05
#